data_AF-A0A9P1KHG9-F1
#
_entry.id   AF-A0A9P1KHG9-F1
#
_cell.length_a   1.000
_cell.length_b   1.000
_cell.length_c   1.000
_cell.angle_alpha   90.00
_cell.angle_beta   90.00
_cell.angle_gamma   90.00
#
_symmetry.space_group_name_H-M   'P 1'
#
loop_
_entity.id
_entity.type
_entity.pdbx_description
1 polymer ?
#
loop_
_entity_poly.entity_id
_entity_poly.type
_entity_poly.pdbx_seq_one_letter_code
_entity_poly.pdbx_strand_id
1 'polypeptide(L)'
;MQEVLMTGQDLRQLLLNKWGVSYDIQLRRTRGKIFVQVMWKYLEQASFHLGEAEYLDHLNAIADYLTSLGGAEQVTNYILNTRDRPRLGKAVSIPIDLGGRASEWMV
;
A
#
# COMPACT_ATOMS: atom_id res chain seq x y z
N MET A 1 17.17 -13.03 6.19
CA MET A 1 15.73 -12.73 6.31
C MET A 1 15.10 -13.05 4.97
N GLN A 2 14.08 -13.91 4.98
CA GLN A 2 13.42 -14.36 3.75
C GLN A 2 12.57 -13.20 3.20
N GLU A 3 12.68 -12.91 1.91
CA GLU A 3 11.89 -11.87 1.26
C GLU A 3 10.41 -12.24 1.36
N VAL A 4 9.62 -11.41 2.06
CA VAL A 4 8.18 -11.59 2.14
C VAL A 4 7.59 -11.15 0.81
N LEU A 5 7.21 -12.12 -0.01
CA LEU A 5 6.50 -11.88 -1.26
C LEU A 5 5.06 -11.47 -0.93
N MET A 6 4.70 -10.24 -1.32
CA MET A 6 3.35 -9.72 -1.21
C MET A 6 2.72 -9.69 -2.59
N THR A 7 1.43 -10.01 -2.70
CA THR A 7 0.67 -9.89 -3.94
C THR A 7 -0.43 -8.84 -3.79
N GLY A 8 -1.01 -8.41 -4.91
CA GLY A 8 -2.17 -7.50 -4.89
C GLY A 8 -3.38 -8.12 -4.21
N GLN A 9 -3.53 -9.45 -4.26
CA GLN A 9 -4.57 -10.17 -3.51
C GLN A 9 -4.33 -10.09 -2.00
N ASP A 10 -3.08 -10.21 -1.56
CA ASP A 10 -2.71 -10.07 -0.15
C ASP A 10 -3.03 -8.65 0.37
N LEU A 11 -2.67 -7.61 -0.40
CA LEU A 11 -3.05 -6.23 -0.10
C LEU A 11 -4.57 -6.04 -0.04
N ARG A 12 -5.33 -6.56 -1.02
CA ARG A 12 -6.80 -6.47 -1.01
C ARG A 12 -7.37 -7.12 0.24
N GLN A 13 -6.92 -8.32 0.59
CA GLN A 13 -7.37 -9.04 1.78
C GLN A 13 -7.01 -8.30 3.07
N LEU A 14 -5.81 -7.73 3.16
CA LEU A 14 -5.39 -6.92 4.30
C LEU A 14 -6.32 -5.71 4.51
N LEU A 15 -6.67 -5.00 3.44
CA LEU A 15 -7.59 -3.85 3.49
C LEU A 15 -9.01 -4.27 3.88
N LEU A 16 -9.52 -5.35 3.27
CA LEU A 16 -10.83 -5.91 3.58
C LEU A 16 -10.93 -6.35 5.04
N ASN A 17 -9.93 -7.10 5.53
CA ASN A 17 -9.89 -7.56 6.91
C ASN A 17 -9.81 -6.39 7.90
N LYS A 18 -9.06 -5.34 7.56
CA LYS A 18 -8.88 -4.19 8.46
C LYS A 18 -10.08 -3.26 8.50
N TRP A 19 -10.67 -2.94 7.34
CA TRP A 19 -11.65 -1.86 7.23
C TRP A 19 -12.95 -2.24 6.53
N GLY A 20 -13.07 -3.47 6.03
CA GLY A 20 -14.29 -4.01 5.41
C GLY A 20 -14.53 -3.58 3.97
N VAL A 21 -13.59 -2.87 3.35
CA VAL A 21 -13.69 -2.40 1.95
C VAL A 21 -12.33 -2.45 1.25
N SER A 22 -12.37 -2.52 -0.08
CA SER A 22 -11.21 -2.60 -0.96
C SER A 22 -10.70 -1.20 -1.32
N TYR A 23 -10.09 -0.51 -0.35
CA TYR A 23 -9.53 0.84 -0.55
C TYR A 23 -8.47 0.88 -1.67
N ASP A 24 -8.44 2.00 -2.39
CA ASP A 24 -7.33 2.31 -3.28
C ASP A 24 -6.05 2.57 -2.49
N ILE A 25 -4.91 2.28 -3.12
CA ILE A 25 -3.59 2.55 -2.58
C ILE A 25 -2.81 3.38 -3.60
N GLN A 26 -2.19 4.47 -3.15
CA GLN A 26 -1.29 5.26 -3.97
C GLN A 26 0.11 5.31 -3.37
N LEU A 27 1.12 5.21 -4.22
CA LEU A 27 2.50 5.52 -3.86
C LEU A 27 2.78 7.00 -4.09
N ARG A 28 3.35 7.66 -3.08
CA ARG A 28 3.79 9.04 -3.17
C ARG A 28 5.24 9.17 -2.78
N ARG A 29 6.05 9.74 -3.68
CA ARG A 29 7.44 10.14 -3.37
C ARG A 29 7.51 11.64 -3.16
N THR A 30 8.11 12.08 -2.05
CA THR A 30 8.32 13.51 -1.77
C THR A 30 9.51 13.71 -0.85
N ARG A 31 10.36 14.70 -1.17
CA ARG A 31 11.55 15.07 -0.36
C ARG A 31 12.42 13.86 0.04
N GLY A 32 12.68 12.96 -0.90
CA GLY A 32 13.49 11.75 -0.67
C GLY A 32 12.81 10.67 0.16
N LYS A 33 11.52 10.80 0.48
CA LYS A 33 10.74 9.81 1.23
C LYS A 33 9.68 9.18 0.35
N ILE A 34 9.35 7.92 0.64
CA ILE A 34 8.29 7.17 0.00
C ILE A 34 7.18 6.97 1.01
N PHE A 35 5.94 7.16 0.56
CA PHE A 35 4.75 6.94 1.34
C PHE A 35 3.79 6.03 0.59
N VAL A 36 3.23 5.07 1.30
CA VAL A 36 2.04 4.33 0.87
C VAL A 36 0.83 5.03 1.44
N GLN A 37 -0.07 5.47 0.58
CA GLN A 37 -1.29 6.17 0.96
C GLN A 37 -2.48 5.24 0.72
N VAL A 38 -3.12 4.79 1.80
CA VAL A 38 -4.43 4.14 1.69
C VAL A 38 -5.46 5.25 1.55
N MET A 39 -6.03 5.33 0.36
CA MET A 39 -6.96 6.39 -0.03
C MET A 39 -8.35 6.14 0.56
N TRP A 40 -9.21 7.15 0.53
CA TRP A 40 -10.58 7.03 1.04
C TRP A 40 -11.57 6.47 0.00
N LYS A 41 -11.15 6.39 -1.26
CA LYS A 41 -11.94 5.79 -2.34
C LYS A 41 -11.69 4.28 -2.36
N TYR A 42 -12.71 3.49 -2.66
CA TYR A 42 -12.64 2.02 -2.64
C TYR A 42 -13.48 1.42 -3.77
N LEU A 43 -13.11 0.21 -4.21
CA LEU A 43 -13.67 -0.48 -5.38
C LEU A 43 -15.20 -0.57 -5.36
N GLU A 44 -15.78 -0.79 -4.19
CA GLU A 44 -17.21 -1.01 -3.99
C GLU A 44 -18.04 0.28 -4.13
N GLN A 45 -17.41 1.46 -4.32
CA GLN A 45 -18.13 2.68 -4.64
C GLN A 45 -18.51 2.73 -6.12
N ALA A 46 -19.77 3.08 -6.43
CA ALA A 46 -20.25 3.18 -7.81
C ALA A 46 -19.45 4.15 -8.69
N SER A 47 -18.82 5.17 -8.10
CA SER A 47 -17.99 6.16 -8.81
C SER A 47 -16.48 5.89 -8.70
N PHE A 48 -16.09 4.69 -8.27
CA PHE A 48 -14.69 4.30 -8.28
C PHE A 48 -14.17 4.21 -9.73
N HIS A 49 -12.95 4.69 -9.96
CA HIS A 49 -12.48 4.93 -11.33
C HIS A 49 -11.91 3.69 -12.02
N LEU A 50 -11.69 2.59 -11.28
CA LEU A 50 -11.14 1.33 -11.81
C LEU A 50 -12.18 0.21 -11.74
N GLY A 51 -12.14 -0.70 -12.71
CA GLY A 51 -12.84 -1.99 -12.60
C GLY A 51 -12.09 -2.98 -11.70
N GLU A 52 -12.69 -4.12 -11.37
CA GLU A 52 -12.08 -5.10 -10.45
C GLU A 52 -10.73 -5.64 -10.95
N ALA A 53 -10.62 -5.95 -12.25
CA ALA A 53 -9.38 -6.45 -12.84
C ALA A 53 -8.26 -5.39 -12.79
N GLU A 54 -8.56 -4.16 -13.21
CA GLU A 54 -7.63 -3.02 -13.16
C GLU A 54 -7.21 -2.68 -11.73
N TYR A 55 -8.13 -2.79 -10.77
CA TYR A 55 -7.83 -2.61 -9.35
C TYR A 55 -6.85 -3.67 -8.83
N LEU A 56 -7.04 -4.94 -9.20
CA LEU A 56 -6.12 -6.01 -8.80
C LEU A 56 -4.76 -5.87 -9.48
N ASP A 57 -4.71 -5.50 -10.76
CA ASP A 57 -3.46 -5.20 -11.47
C ASP A 57 -2.69 -4.05 -10.77
N HIS A 58 -3.39 -2.95 -10.49
CA HIS A 58 -2.86 -1.83 -9.73
C HIS A 58 -2.30 -2.27 -8.37
N LEU A 59 -3.05 -3.05 -7.59
CA LEU A 59 -2.55 -3.57 -6.31
C LEU A 59 -1.34 -4.51 -6.48
N ASN A 60 -1.28 -5.30 -7.54
CA ASN A 60 -0.10 -6.14 -7.81
C ASN A 60 1.14 -5.27 -8.09
N ALA A 61 0.99 -4.20 -8.87
CA ALA A 61 2.10 -3.27 -9.11
C ALA A 61 2.56 -2.57 -7.82
N ILE A 62 1.63 -2.21 -6.92
CA ILE A 62 1.97 -1.68 -5.60
C ILE A 62 2.70 -2.74 -4.76
N ALA A 63 2.19 -3.97 -4.71
CA ALA A 63 2.79 -5.05 -3.93
C ALA A 63 4.22 -5.38 -4.40
N ASP A 64 4.43 -5.50 -5.70
CA ASP A 64 5.75 -5.72 -6.32
C ASP A 64 6.74 -4.61 -5.93
N TYR A 65 6.28 -3.36 -6.00
CA TYR A 65 7.10 -2.23 -5.60
C TYR A 65 7.45 -2.27 -4.10
N LEU A 66 6.51 -2.64 -3.23
CA LEU A 66 6.77 -2.77 -1.79
C LEU A 66 7.72 -3.92 -1.46
N THR A 67 7.57 -5.06 -2.13
CA THR A 67 8.50 -6.19 -2.00
C THR A 67 9.90 -5.77 -2.44
N SER A 68 10.05 -5.11 -3.59
CA SER A 68 11.34 -4.62 -4.09
C SER A 68 12.03 -3.62 -3.14
N LEU A 69 11.26 -2.82 -2.41
CA LEU A 69 11.79 -1.90 -1.39
C LEU A 69 12.02 -2.55 -0.02
N GLY A 70 11.62 -3.81 0.18
CA GLY A 70 11.58 -4.45 1.50
C GLY A 70 10.55 -3.83 2.46
N GLY A 71 9.58 -3.07 1.95
CA GLY A 71 8.57 -2.34 2.73
C GLY A 71 7.29 -3.13 3.02
N ALA A 72 7.11 -4.31 2.42
CA ALA A 72 5.88 -5.09 2.54
C ALA A 72 5.50 -5.40 4.00
N GLU A 73 6.44 -5.92 4.80
CA GLU A 73 6.19 -6.23 6.23
C GLU A 73 5.82 -4.99 7.04
N GLN A 74 6.49 -3.86 6.78
CA GLN A 74 6.22 -2.60 7.45
C GLN A 74 4.80 -2.09 7.16
N VAL A 75 4.36 -2.16 5.90
CA VAL A 75 3.00 -1.77 5.50
C VAL A 75 1.97 -2.67 6.16
N THR A 76 2.16 -3.99 6.11
CA THR A 76 1.29 -4.97 6.76
C THR A 76 1.16 -4.68 8.26
N ASN A 77 2.29 -4.55 8.94
CA ASN A 77 2.30 -4.30 10.38
C ASN A 77 1.65 -2.95 10.75
N TYR A 78 1.90 -1.91 9.96
CA TYR A 78 1.26 -0.60 10.16
C TYR A 78 -0.26 -0.69 10.02
N ILE A 79 -0.76 -1.31 8.96
CA ILE A 79 -2.21 -1.43 8.70
C ILE A 79 -2.90 -2.24 9.80
N LEU A 80 -2.29 -3.34 10.24
CA LEU A 80 -2.84 -4.17 11.32
C LEU A 80 -2.98 -3.38 12.63
N ASN A 81 -1.97 -2.57 12.99
CA ASN A 81 -1.90 -1.91 14.29
C ASN A 81 -2.50 -0.50 14.34
N THR A 82 -2.63 0.19 13.20
CA THR A 82 -3.13 1.56 13.19
C THR A 82 -4.60 1.64 13.64
N ARG A 83 -4.94 2.71 14.37
CA ARG A 83 -6.34 3.07 14.69
C ARG A 83 -6.91 4.06 13.68
N ASP A 84 -6.07 4.62 12.80
CA ASP A 84 -6.51 5.48 11.73
C ASP A 84 -7.32 4.70 10.68
N ARG A 85 -8.23 5.41 10.04
CA ARG A 85 -9.06 4.92 8.94
C ARG A 85 -9.09 6.00 7.87
N PRO A 86 -9.02 5.64 6.57
CA PRO A 86 -9.20 6.61 5.49
C PRO A 86 -10.56 7.31 5.60
N ARG A 87 -10.59 8.63 5.41
CA ARG A 87 -11.82 9.45 5.43
C ARG A 87 -11.81 10.41 4.26
N LEU A 88 -12.97 10.97 3.90
CA LEU A 88 -13.09 11.89 2.77
C LEU A 88 -12.00 12.98 2.81
N GLY A 89 -11.14 13.02 1.79
CA GLY A 89 -10.03 13.98 1.68
C GLY A 89 -8.78 13.65 2.51
N LYS A 90 -8.79 12.59 3.33
CA LYS A 90 -7.68 12.21 4.22
C LYS A 90 -7.31 10.73 4.07
N ALA A 91 -6.15 10.49 3.46
CA ALA A 91 -5.55 9.17 3.37
C ALA A 91 -4.88 8.75 4.69
N VAL A 92 -4.78 7.44 4.93
CA VAL A 92 -3.81 6.89 5.90
C VAL A 92 -2.47 6.81 5.20
N SER A 93 -1.48 7.57 5.69
CA SER A 93 -0.18 7.72 5.04
C SER A 93 0.89 6.99 5.84
N ILE A 94 1.45 5.95 5.24
CA ILE A 94 2.44 5.05 5.83
C ILE A 94 3.82 5.44 5.27
N PRO A 95 4.72 6.02 6.06
CA PRO A 95 6.09 6.26 5.60
C PRO A 95 6.80 4.91 5.42
N ILE A 96 7.47 4.74 4.28
CA ILE A 96 8.33 3.58 4.04
C ILE A 96 9.74 3.91 4.49
N ASP A 97 10.23 3.20 5.51
CA ASP A 97 11.63 3.24 5.88
C ASP A 97 12.43 2.34 4.94
N LEU A 98 13.34 2.94 4.17
CA LEU A 98 14.16 2.20 3.22
C LEU A 98 15.37 1.51 3.88
N GLY A 99 15.57 1.70 5.18
CA GLY A 99 16.79 1.32 5.89
C GLY A 99 18.07 1.77 5.17
N GLY A 100 19.22 1.23 5.58
CA GLY A 100 20.50 1.43 4.87
C GLY A 100 20.58 0.78 3.48
N ARG A 101 19.52 0.11 3.00
CA ARG A 101 19.49 -0.57 1.69
C ARG A 101 19.35 0.37 0.50
N ALA A 102 18.90 1.61 0.73
CA ALA A 102 18.95 2.66 -0.30
C ALA A 102 20.39 2.96 -0.75
N SER A 103 21.40 2.65 0.08
CA SER A 103 22.82 2.79 -0.24
C SER A 103 23.36 1.70 -1.18
N GLU A 104 22.62 0.61 -1.39
CA GLU A 104 23.06 -0.49 -2.27
C GLU A 104 22.76 -0.21 -3.76
N TRP A 105 21.97 0.82 -4.06
CA TRP A 105 21.58 1.23 -5.42
C TRP A 105 22.15 2.62 -5.81
N MET A 106 22.95 3.22 -4.93
CA MET A 106 23.77 4.39 -5.23
C MET A 106 25.22 3.94 -5.48
N VAL A 107 25.45 3.31 -6.64
CA VAL A 107 26.79 3.15 -7.24
C VAL A 107 26.73 3.52 -8.71
#